data_AF-A0A101WZ11-F1
#
_entry.id   AF-A0A101WZ11-F1
#
_cell.length_a   1.000
_cell.length_b   1.000
_cell.length_c   1.000
_cell.angle_alpha   90.00
_cell.angle_beta   90.00
_cell.angle_gamma   90.00
#
_symmetry.space_group_name_H-M   'P 1'
#
loop_
_entity.id
_entity.type
_entity.pdbx_description
1 polymer ?
#
loop_
_entity_poly.entity_id
_entity_poly.type
_entity_poly.pdbx_seq_one_letter_code
_entity_poly.pdbx_strand_id
1 'polypeptide(L)'
;PEAVEEVRGRGGEVYATVEVYGNYLHIKFREPVRLDGLFKRFFLDKFLQKYREEDAKEVRQGALRQEEVLRYELEGGEGEATAMKIYNYRSEEREEGRYSACLGGTLEKVYSG
;
A
#
# COMPACT_ATOMS: atom_id res chain seq x y z
N PRO A 1 3.05 16.02 -5.10
CA PRO A 1 2.08 15.28 -4.25
C PRO A 1 0.94 16.22 -3.88
N GLU A 2 -0.30 15.74 -3.87
CA GLU A 2 -1.48 16.49 -3.42
C GLU A 2 -1.62 16.46 -1.90
N ALA A 3 -1.30 15.31 -1.29
CA ALA A 3 -1.19 15.16 0.15
C ALA A 3 0.04 14.33 0.50
N VAL A 4 0.55 14.49 1.71
CA VAL A 4 1.65 13.67 2.23
C VAL A 4 1.21 13.20 3.62
N GLU A 5 1.08 11.90 3.78
CA GLU A 5 0.77 11.27 5.07
C GLU A 5 1.99 10.52 5.60
N GLU A 6 2.26 10.68 6.89
CA GLU A 6 3.28 9.89 7.57
C GLU A 6 2.64 8.68 8.21
N VAL A 7 3.09 7.50 7.82
CA VAL A 7 2.68 6.24 8.43
C VAL A 7 3.48 6.05 9.70
N ARG A 8 2.84 6.37 10.81
CA ARG A 8 3.37 6.22 12.16
C ARG A 8 2.88 4.91 12.76
N GLY A 9 3.79 4.16 13.39
CA GLY A 9 3.44 3.05 14.26
C GLY A 9 2.77 3.51 15.55
N ARG A 10 2.27 2.56 16.35
CA ARG A 10 1.73 2.84 17.69
C ARG A 10 2.77 3.45 18.63
N GLY A 11 4.06 3.22 18.38
CA GLY A 11 5.17 3.83 19.12
C GLY A 11 5.48 5.29 18.76
N GLY A 12 4.79 5.87 17.78
CA GLY A 12 5.07 7.23 17.28
C GLY A 12 6.23 7.30 16.28
N GLU A 13 6.90 6.18 15.99
CA GLU A 13 7.93 6.09 14.96
C GLU A 13 7.32 6.11 13.56
N VAL A 14 7.85 6.97 12.70
CA VAL A 14 7.49 7.02 11.28
C VAL A 14 8.21 5.88 10.56
N TYR A 15 7.44 4.93 10.04
CA TYR A 15 7.94 3.76 9.30
C TYR A 15 7.93 3.98 7.78
N ALA A 16 7.01 4.79 7.27
CA ALA A 16 6.93 5.15 5.86
C ALA A 16 6.25 6.51 5.68
N THR A 17 6.47 7.10 4.52
CA THR A 17 5.79 8.32 4.07
C THR A 17 4.98 7.98 2.84
N VAL A 18 3.67 8.23 2.88
CA VAL A 18 2.74 8.02 1.78
C VAL A 18 2.50 9.37 1.12
N GLU A 19 3.10 9.56 -0.04
CA GLU A 19 2.84 10.70 -0.89
C GLU A 19 1.67 10.37 -1.80
N VAL A 20 0.64 11.19 -1.73
CA VAL A 20 -0.64 10.94 -2.37
C VAL A 20 -0.69 11.80 -3.64
N TYR A 21 -0.72 11.16 -4.81
CA TYR A 21 -0.84 11.81 -6.12
C TYR A 21 -2.21 11.48 -6.72
N GLY A 22 -2.76 12.36 -7.56
CA GLY A 22 -4.15 12.23 -8.04
C GLY A 22 -4.48 10.89 -8.70
N ASN A 23 -3.48 10.24 -9.32
CA ASN A 23 -3.65 8.95 -10.00
C ASN A 23 -2.91 7.78 -9.30
N TYR A 24 -2.11 8.06 -8.27
CA TYR A 24 -1.33 7.02 -7.59
C TYR A 24 -0.88 7.44 -6.18
N LEU A 25 -0.72 6.47 -5.29
CA LEU A 25 0.00 6.62 -4.04
C LEU A 25 1.46 6.27 -4.25
N HIS A 26 2.36 6.99 -3.61
CA HIS A 26 3.78 6.71 -3.59
C HIS A 26 4.24 6.59 -2.15
N ILE A 27 4.43 5.36 -1.72
CA ILE A 27 4.83 5.00 -0.38
C ILE A 27 6.35 4.85 -0.38
N LYS A 28 7.03 5.74 0.33
CA LYS A 28 8.47 5.67 0.57
C LYS A 28 8.70 5.07 1.94
N PHE A 29 9.36 3.92 1.98
CA PHE A 29 9.72 3.31 3.25
C PHE A 29 10.93 4.05 3.84
N ARG A 30 10.92 4.28 5.14
CA ARG A 30 12.06 4.91 5.81
C ARG A 30 13.29 4.01 5.77
N GLU A 31 13.06 2.72 5.99
CA GLU A 31 14.06 1.68 5.82
C GLU A 31 13.60 0.72 4.71
N PRO A 32 14.52 0.14 3.93
CA PRO A 32 14.16 -0.82 2.90
C PRO A 32 13.47 -2.04 3.54
N VAL A 33 12.30 -2.41 3.03
CA VAL A 33 11.56 -3.59 3.52
C VAL A 33 11.92 -4.81 2.69
N ARG A 34 12.23 -5.93 3.35
CA ARG A 34 12.53 -7.19 2.65
C ARG A 34 11.29 -7.76 1.97
N LEU A 35 11.35 -7.88 0.64
CA LEU A 35 10.32 -8.47 -0.19
C LEU A 35 10.26 -10.00 -0.08
N ASP A 36 11.26 -10.65 0.51
CA ASP A 36 11.18 -12.09 0.83
C ASP A 36 10.58 -12.36 2.23
N GLY A 37 10.25 -11.29 2.97
CA GLY A 37 9.81 -11.35 4.36
C GLY A 37 8.28 -11.33 4.55
N LEU A 38 7.90 -11.05 5.80
CA LEU A 38 6.50 -10.87 6.21
C LEU A 38 5.78 -9.78 5.41
N PHE A 39 6.51 -8.77 4.93
CA PHE A 39 5.96 -7.68 4.14
C PHE A 39 5.29 -8.19 2.85
N LYS A 40 5.95 -9.02 2.05
CA LYS A 40 5.32 -9.58 0.83
C LYS A 40 4.16 -10.49 1.18
N ARG A 41 4.33 -11.41 2.14
CA ARG A 41 3.27 -12.36 2.53
C ARG A 41 2.01 -11.69 3.09
N PHE A 42 2.14 -10.61 3.84
CA PHE A 42 0.99 -9.91 4.41
C PHE A 42 0.48 -8.78 3.52
N PHE A 43 1.37 -7.93 3.02
CA PHE A 43 0.97 -6.74 2.26
C PHE A 43 0.65 -7.08 0.81
N LEU A 44 1.55 -7.77 0.11
CA LEU A 44 1.36 -8.10 -1.31
C LEU A 44 0.38 -9.28 -1.49
N ASP A 45 0.59 -10.36 -0.77
CA ASP A 45 -0.19 -11.59 -0.91
C ASP A 45 -1.53 -11.55 -0.17
N LYS A 46 -1.65 -10.94 1.02
CA LYS A 46 -2.93 -10.91 1.74
C LYS A 46 -3.74 -9.65 1.50
N PHE A 47 -3.11 -8.49 1.54
CA PHE A 47 -3.83 -7.23 1.41
C PHE A 47 -4.12 -6.93 -0.08
N LEU A 48 -3.09 -6.82 -0.90
CA LEU A 48 -3.24 -6.46 -2.31
C LEU A 48 -3.95 -7.51 -3.14
N GLN A 49 -3.73 -8.80 -2.87
CA GLN A 49 -4.48 -9.86 -3.54
C GLN A 49 -5.97 -9.81 -3.19
N LYS A 50 -6.31 -9.62 -1.91
CA LYS A 50 -7.71 -9.50 -1.48
C LYS A 50 -8.38 -8.30 -2.13
N TYR A 51 -7.70 -7.16 -2.20
CA TYR A 51 -8.21 -5.98 -2.92
C TYR A 51 -8.44 -6.26 -4.39
N ARG A 52 -7.51 -6.93 -5.07
CA ARG A 52 -7.70 -7.36 -6.46
C ARG A 52 -8.88 -8.30 -6.62
N GLU A 53 -9.14 -9.19 -5.67
CA GLU A 53 -10.30 -10.06 -5.70
C GLU A 53 -11.62 -9.31 -5.45
N GLU A 54 -11.63 -8.30 -4.57
CA GLU A 54 -12.77 -7.42 -4.35
C GLU A 54 -13.04 -6.55 -5.58
N ASP A 55 -12.01 -5.91 -6.14
CA ASP A 55 -12.09 -5.17 -7.41
C ASP A 55 -12.59 -6.08 -8.53
N ALA A 56 -12.07 -7.30 -8.67
CA ALA A 56 -12.52 -8.24 -9.71
C ALA A 56 -13.99 -8.63 -9.55
N LYS A 57 -14.50 -8.72 -8.30
CA LYS A 57 -15.94 -8.92 -8.05
C LYS A 57 -16.74 -7.69 -8.44
N GLU A 58 -16.27 -6.50 -8.12
CA GLU A 58 -16.96 -5.25 -8.47
C GLU A 58 -16.93 -4.97 -9.98
N VAL A 59 -15.86 -5.36 -10.68
CA VAL A 59 -15.80 -5.35 -12.15
C VAL A 59 -16.86 -6.27 -12.73
N ARG A 60 -17.00 -7.49 -12.18
CA ARG A 60 -18.05 -8.42 -12.61
C ARG A 60 -19.45 -7.91 -12.32
N GLN A 61 -19.63 -7.11 -11.26
CA GLN A 61 -20.89 -6.48 -10.91
C GLN A 61 -21.15 -5.17 -11.71
N GLY A 62 -20.21 -4.73 -12.54
CA GLY A 62 -20.32 -3.51 -13.32
C GLY A 62 -20.17 -2.22 -12.51
N ALA A 63 -19.78 -2.32 -11.24
CA ALA A 63 -19.50 -1.18 -10.36
C ALA A 63 -18.10 -0.59 -10.60
N LEU A 64 -17.20 -1.36 -11.22
CA LEU A 64 -15.82 -0.95 -11.52
C LEU A 64 -15.43 -1.32 -12.96
N ARG A 65 -14.60 -0.51 -13.61
CA ARG A 65 -13.99 -0.90 -14.90
C ARG A 65 -12.73 -1.72 -14.67
N GLN A 66 -12.42 -2.63 -15.59
CA GLN A 66 -11.22 -3.47 -15.49
C GLN A 66 -9.91 -2.64 -15.47
N GLU A 67 -9.96 -1.43 -16.02
CA GLU A 67 -8.87 -0.45 -16.02
C GLU A 67 -8.67 0.24 -14.66
N GLU A 68 -9.69 0.21 -13.81
CA GLU A 68 -9.70 0.79 -12.46
C GLU A 68 -9.29 -0.24 -11.39
N VAL A 69 -8.93 -1.46 -11.79
CA VAL A 69 -8.44 -2.48 -10.86
C VAL A 69 -7.12 -2.01 -10.24
N LEU A 70 -6.97 -2.25 -8.94
CA LEU A 70 -5.77 -1.88 -8.20
C LEU A 70 -4.51 -2.47 -8.84
N ARG A 71 -3.55 -1.58 -9.10
CA ARG A 71 -2.23 -1.92 -9.63
C ARG A 71 -1.16 -1.35 -8.73
N TYR A 72 -0.05 -2.04 -8.58
CA TYR A 72 1.07 -1.56 -7.79
C TYR A 72 2.39 -1.86 -8.48
N GLU A 73 3.38 -1.01 -8.21
CA GLU A 73 4.76 -1.14 -8.63
C GLU A 73 5.64 -1.02 -7.39
N LEU A 74 6.63 -1.90 -7.27
CA LEU A 74 7.59 -1.85 -6.18
C LEU A 74 8.88 -1.25 -6.73
N GLU A 75 9.45 -0.28 -6.01
CA GLU A 75 10.74 0.31 -6.32
C GLU A 75 11.76 -0.18 -5.29
N GLY A 76 12.80 -0.86 -5.77
CA GLY A 76 13.83 -1.42 -4.91
C GLY A 76 14.80 -2.35 -5.64
N GLY A 77 15.77 -2.88 -4.89
CA GLY A 77 16.80 -3.80 -5.39
C GLY A 77 16.39 -5.27 -5.31
N GLU A 78 17.33 -6.18 -5.57
CA GLU A 78 17.10 -7.63 -5.47
C GLU A 78 16.72 -8.05 -4.04
N GLY A 79 15.41 -8.21 -3.80
CA GLY A 79 14.86 -8.73 -2.55
C GLY A 79 14.41 -7.69 -1.53
N GLU A 80 14.52 -6.40 -1.83
CA GLU A 80 14.18 -5.30 -0.91
C GLU A 80 13.45 -4.18 -1.65
N ALA A 81 12.42 -3.59 -1.03
CA ALA A 81 11.70 -2.44 -1.55
C ALA A 81 12.01 -1.20 -0.72
N THR A 82 12.51 -0.16 -1.38
CA THR A 82 12.74 1.17 -0.80
C THR A 82 11.51 2.06 -0.95
N ALA A 83 10.71 1.83 -1.99
CA ALA A 83 9.46 2.53 -2.22
C ALA A 83 8.44 1.64 -2.98
N MET A 84 7.21 2.10 -3.04
CA MET A 84 6.12 1.41 -3.73
C MET A 84 5.13 2.44 -4.26
N LYS A 85 4.66 2.24 -5.49
CA LYS A 85 3.62 3.06 -6.11
C LYS A 85 2.35 2.22 -6.26
N ILE A 86 1.21 2.73 -5.82
CA ILE A 86 -0.09 2.07 -5.97
C ILE A 86 -0.99 2.95 -6.82
N TYR A 87 -1.40 2.43 -7.96
CA TYR A 87 -2.27 3.06 -8.93
C TYR A 87 -3.70 2.54 -8.77
N ASN A 88 -4.68 3.36 -9.18
CA ASN A 88 -6.11 3.05 -9.09
C ASN A 88 -6.58 2.70 -7.67
N TYR A 89 -5.97 3.34 -6.67
CA TYR A 89 -6.49 3.30 -5.32
C TYR A 89 -7.74 4.17 -5.28
N ARG A 90 -8.88 3.56 -4.93
CA ARG A 90 -10.18 4.23 -4.90
C ARG A 90 -10.15 5.41 -3.95
N SER A 91 -10.68 6.56 -4.39
CA SER A 91 -10.70 7.80 -3.61
C SER A 91 -11.40 7.68 -2.24
N GLU A 92 -12.38 6.79 -2.08
CA GLU A 92 -13.02 6.54 -0.78
C GLU A 92 -12.03 5.99 0.26
N GLU A 93 -11.09 5.15 -0.14
CA GLU A 93 -10.04 4.66 0.76
C GLU A 93 -9.00 5.73 1.13
N ARG A 94 -8.94 6.81 0.32
CA ARG A 94 -8.15 8.03 0.56
C ARG A 94 -8.77 8.89 1.61
N GLU A 95 -10.09 9.05 1.56
CA GLU A 95 -10.82 9.80 2.56
C GLU A 95 -10.84 9.08 3.92
N GLU A 96 -10.84 7.74 3.91
CA GLU A 96 -10.96 6.96 5.15
C GLU A 96 -9.63 6.59 5.84
N GLY A 97 -8.47 6.95 5.27
CA GLY A 97 -7.14 6.73 5.90
C GLY A 97 -6.78 5.26 6.19
N ARG A 98 -7.61 4.30 5.76
CA ARG A 98 -7.45 2.86 6.02
C ARG A 98 -6.16 2.32 5.45
N TYR A 99 -5.75 2.84 4.30
CA TYR A 99 -4.54 2.41 3.63
C TYR A 99 -3.29 2.74 4.46
N SER A 100 -3.19 3.98 4.95
CA SER A 100 -2.13 4.47 5.83
C SER A 100 -2.10 3.72 7.16
N ALA A 101 -3.28 3.44 7.76
CA ALA A 101 -3.40 2.66 8.99
C ALA A 101 -2.98 1.19 8.81
N CYS A 102 -3.37 0.55 7.70
CA CYS A 102 -3.02 -0.84 7.41
C CYS A 102 -1.52 -1.00 7.09
N LEU A 103 -0.94 -0.05 6.36
CA LEU A 103 0.50 0.05 6.17
C LEU A 103 1.22 0.19 7.50
N GLY A 104 0.76 1.08 8.38
CA GLY A 104 1.35 1.29 9.70
C GLY A 104 1.41 0.01 10.53
N GLY A 105 0.29 -0.71 10.62
CA GLY A 105 0.24 -1.98 11.35
C GLY A 105 1.06 -3.11 10.70
N THR A 106 1.19 -3.09 9.37
CA THR A 106 1.99 -4.09 8.65
C THR A 106 3.48 -3.82 8.83
N LEU A 107 3.90 -2.57 8.67
CA LEU A 107 5.29 -2.14 8.87
C LEU A 107 5.71 -2.32 10.32
N GLU A 108 4.86 -1.98 11.30
CA GLU A 108 5.14 -2.24 12.71
C GLU A 108 5.48 -3.70 12.98
N LYS A 109 4.75 -4.65 12.37
CA LYS A 109 5.05 -6.09 12.49
C LYS A 109 6.33 -6.51 11.77
N VAL A 110 6.72 -5.81 10.71
CA VAL A 110 7.93 -6.08 9.94
C VAL A 110 9.16 -5.52 10.66
N TYR A 111 9.06 -4.35 11.26
CA TYR A 111 10.15 -3.67 11.97
C TYR A 111 10.31 -4.10 13.44
N SER A 112 9.23 -4.52 14.10
CA SER A 112 9.27 -4.99 15.49
C SER A 112 9.56 -6.49 15.62
N GLY A 113 9.78 -7.19 14.50
CA GLY A 113 10.03 -8.63 14.44
C GLY A 113 11.51 -9.00 14.39
#